data_AF-A0A6A2Y372-F1
#
_entry.id   AF-A0A6A2Y372-F1
#
_cell.length_a   1.000
_cell.length_b   1.000
_cell.length_c   1.000
_cell.angle_alpha   90.00
_cell.angle_beta   90.00
_cell.angle_gamma   90.00
#
_symmetry.space_group_name_H-M   'P 1'
#
loop_
_entity.id
_entity.type
_entity.pdbx_description
1 polymer ?
#
loop_
_entity_poly.entity_id
_entity_poly.type
_entity_poly.pdbx_seq_one_letter_code
_entity_poly.pdbx_strand_id
1 'polypeptide(L)'
;MGQFVEGMKFYGGSHSLMPKFSQTSPSAFKNYVVECKQMRFDTIKLNVPSLEVPEDTLLRYMRLIKAGGLKAKPQFAVKFSKSIFPLVEIEHLGLVFLLLLDQLPEFSDRFMTLSLHIFAEPVEDVGLLIRRAERCLEAGADMIMIDADGLCKHADSVRADAIAKVVGRLGLEKTIFEASNARASEWFVKQYGPRV
;
A
#
# COMPACT_ATOMS: atom_id res chain seq x y z
N MET A 1 1.56 23.85 21.42
CA MET A 1 1.28 22.60 20.66
C MET A 1 0.59 22.86 19.32
N GLY A 2 -0.51 23.63 19.25
CA GLY A 2 -1.28 23.81 18.00
C GLY A 2 -0.51 24.36 16.79
N GLN A 3 0.59 25.08 16.98
CA GLN A 3 1.43 25.61 15.90
C GLN A 3 2.21 24.54 15.10
N PHE A 4 2.33 23.32 15.64
CA PHE A 4 3.09 22.22 15.03
C PHE A 4 2.19 21.05 14.58
N VAL A 5 0.86 21.21 14.63
CA VAL A 5 -0.11 20.15 14.31
C VAL A 5 -0.91 20.57 13.08
N GLU A 6 -0.71 19.88 11.95
CA GLU A 6 -1.43 20.15 10.69
C GLU A 6 -2.78 19.40 10.61
N GLY A 7 -2.95 18.34 11.40
CA GLY A 7 -4.19 17.57 11.43
C GLY A 7 -4.28 16.65 12.62
N MET A 8 -5.52 16.36 13.03
CA MET A 8 -5.81 15.42 14.12
C MET A 8 -6.66 14.27 13.57
N LYS A 9 -6.20 13.04 13.77
CA LYS A 9 -6.91 11.82 13.36
C LYS A 9 -7.69 11.27 14.55
N PHE A 10 -9.00 11.17 14.41
CA PHE A 10 -9.86 10.53 15.39
C PHE A 10 -9.95 9.03 15.09
N TYR A 11 -9.59 8.19 16.06
CA TYR A 11 -9.66 6.74 15.97
C TYR A 11 -10.81 6.23 16.84
N GLY A 12 -11.57 5.24 16.36
CA GLY A 12 -12.49 4.46 17.18
C GLY A 12 -13.61 5.26 17.84
N GLY A 13 -14.75 5.39 17.14
CA GLY A 13 -16.02 5.78 17.75
C GLY A 13 -16.93 4.55 17.87
N SER A 14 -17.70 4.46 18.96
CA SER A 14 -18.87 3.57 19.06
C SER A 14 -19.91 3.87 17.94
N HIS A 15 -19.88 5.09 17.41
CA HIS A 15 -20.43 5.50 16.12
C HIS A 15 -19.35 5.46 15.04
N SER A 16 -18.91 4.28 14.59
CA SER A 16 -18.13 4.19 13.35
C SER A 16 -19.03 4.66 12.21
N LEU A 17 -18.96 5.96 11.88
CA LEU A 17 -19.76 6.59 10.83
C LEU A 17 -19.48 6.02 9.45
N MET A 18 -18.37 5.28 9.28
CA MET A 18 -18.19 4.43 8.12
C MET A 18 -19.07 3.18 8.26
N PRO A 19 -20.13 3.03 7.45
CA PRO A 19 -20.76 1.72 7.27
C PRO A 19 -19.72 0.73 6.71
N LYS A 20 -19.88 -0.56 7.02
CA LYS A 20 -19.01 -1.60 6.44
C LYS A 20 -19.15 -1.54 4.91
N PHE A 21 -18.11 -1.06 4.22
CA PHE A 21 -18.09 -0.82 2.77
C PHE A 21 -18.26 -2.07 1.92
N SER A 22 -18.05 -3.25 2.50
CA SER A 22 -18.31 -4.52 1.81
C SER A 22 -19.79 -4.74 1.45
N GLN A 23 -20.72 -3.95 1.99
CA GLN A 23 -22.16 -4.06 1.70
C GLN A 23 -22.86 -2.72 1.39
N THR A 24 -22.14 -1.59 1.32
CA THR A 24 -22.80 -0.29 1.22
C THR A 24 -22.93 0.22 -0.21
N SER A 25 -24.15 0.61 -0.58
CA SER A 25 -24.47 1.23 -1.85
C SER A 25 -23.69 2.55 -2.05
N PRO A 26 -23.43 2.98 -3.30
CA PRO A 26 -22.82 4.28 -3.59
C PRO A 26 -23.51 5.47 -2.91
N SER A 27 -24.81 5.35 -2.62
CA SER A 27 -25.59 6.36 -1.89
C SER A 27 -25.19 6.47 -0.42
N ALA A 28 -24.83 5.37 0.24
CA ALA A 28 -24.42 5.40 1.64
C ALA A 28 -23.09 6.13 1.85
N PHE A 29 -22.12 5.95 0.94
CA PHE A 29 -20.87 6.71 1.00
C PHE A 29 -21.09 8.21 0.80
N LYS A 30 -22.00 8.58 -0.12
CA LYS A 30 -22.34 9.98 -0.34
C LYS A 30 -22.93 10.62 0.92
N ASN A 31 -23.81 9.92 1.64
CA ASN A 31 -24.36 10.40 2.91
C ASN A 31 -23.27 10.58 3.96
N TYR A 32 -22.33 9.64 4.05
CA TYR A 32 -21.17 9.75 4.93
C TYR A 32 -20.33 11.01 4.64
N VAL A 33 -20.06 11.31 3.37
CA VAL A 33 -19.33 12.53 2.98
C VAL A 33 -20.07 13.80 3.42
N VAL A 34 -21.40 13.83 3.28
CA VAL A 34 -22.23 14.96 3.73
C VAL A 34 -22.18 15.11 5.25
N GLU A 35 -22.31 14.01 5.99
CA GLU A 35 -22.25 14.00 7.46
C GLU A 35 -20.89 14.48 7.96
N CYS A 36 -19.79 14.00 7.38
CA CYS A 36 -18.44 14.49 7.68
C CYS A 36 -18.32 16.00 7.53
N LYS A 37 -18.92 16.56 6.48
CA LYS A 37 -18.92 18.00 6.25
C LYS A 37 -19.78 18.76 7.25
N GLN A 38 -20.93 18.22 7.64
CA GLN A 38 -21.81 18.81 8.66
C GLN A 38 -21.11 18.87 10.03
N MET A 39 -20.33 17.84 10.36
CA MET A 39 -19.49 17.81 11.56
C MET A 39 -18.23 18.68 11.47
N ARG A 40 -18.07 19.48 10.40
CA ARG A 40 -16.92 20.37 10.17
C ARG A 40 -15.58 19.65 10.02
N PHE A 41 -15.57 18.38 9.61
CA PHE A 41 -14.33 17.77 9.15
C PHE A 41 -13.97 18.32 7.78
N ASP A 42 -12.69 18.60 7.56
CA ASP A 42 -12.17 19.05 6.27
C ASP A 42 -11.54 17.92 5.45
N THR A 43 -11.22 16.79 6.08
CA THR A 43 -10.46 15.69 5.48
C THR A 43 -11.08 14.34 5.81
N ILE A 44 -11.22 13.47 4.81
CA ILE A 44 -11.57 12.06 4.96
C ILE A 44 -10.36 11.21 4.62
N LYS A 45 -9.92 10.39 5.58
CA LYS A 45 -8.87 9.39 5.42
C LYS A 45 -9.49 8.03 5.10
N LEU A 46 -9.08 7.41 4.00
CA LEU A 46 -9.59 6.10 3.57
C LEU A 46 -8.49 5.04 3.69
N ASN A 47 -8.66 4.09 4.60
CA ASN A 47 -7.72 2.96 4.74
C ASN A 47 -7.95 1.93 3.63
N VAL A 48 -7.21 2.04 2.53
CA VAL A 48 -7.40 1.22 1.32
C VAL A 48 -7.25 -0.29 1.62
N PRO A 49 -6.22 -0.75 2.37
CA PRO A 49 -6.12 -2.14 2.79
C PRO A 49 -7.35 -2.71 3.50
N SER A 50 -8.06 -1.90 4.30
CA SER A 50 -9.23 -2.33 5.06
C SER A 50 -10.56 -2.20 4.32
N LEU A 51 -10.60 -1.46 3.20
CA LEU A 51 -11.82 -1.24 2.44
C LEU A 51 -12.23 -2.45 1.61
N GLU A 52 -11.27 -3.27 1.17
CA GLU A 52 -11.51 -4.45 0.32
C GLU A 52 -12.41 -4.17 -0.91
N VAL A 53 -12.33 -2.97 -1.48
CA VAL A 53 -13.11 -2.57 -2.65
C VAL A 53 -12.28 -2.64 -3.95
N PRO A 54 -12.93 -2.89 -5.10
CA PRO A 54 -12.30 -2.71 -6.40
C PRO A 54 -11.75 -1.30 -6.57
N GLU A 55 -10.72 -1.16 -7.39
CA GLU A 55 -10.06 0.11 -7.57
C GLU A 55 -10.96 1.19 -8.17
N ASP A 56 -11.80 0.85 -9.15
CA ASP A 56 -12.76 1.79 -9.74
C ASP A 56 -13.70 2.39 -8.67
N THR A 57 -14.07 1.58 -7.67
CA THR A 57 -14.86 2.02 -6.52
C THR A 57 -14.07 2.99 -5.63
N LEU A 58 -12.79 2.70 -5.37
CA LEU A 58 -11.91 3.61 -4.64
C LEU A 58 -11.78 4.97 -5.35
N LEU A 59 -11.60 4.98 -6.67
CA LEU A 59 -11.52 6.22 -7.46
C LEU A 59 -12.83 6.99 -7.44
N ARG A 60 -13.98 6.30 -7.47
CA ARG A 60 -15.30 6.93 -7.26
C ARG A 60 -15.41 7.57 -5.89
N TYR A 61 -14.90 6.93 -4.85
CA TYR A 61 -14.87 7.53 -3.51
C TYR A 61 -14.02 8.80 -3.46
N MET A 62 -12.85 8.84 -4.11
CA MET A 62 -12.05 10.06 -4.21
C MET A 62 -12.86 11.21 -4.82
N ARG A 63 -13.52 10.95 -5.95
CA ARG A 63 -14.35 11.95 -6.65
C ARG A 63 -15.53 12.41 -5.81
N LEU A 64 -16.17 11.51 -5.07
CA LEU A 64 -17.30 11.86 -4.19
C LEU A 64 -16.86 12.72 -3.00
N ILE A 65 -15.73 12.40 -2.35
CA ILE A 65 -15.16 13.23 -1.29
C ILE A 65 -14.86 14.63 -1.83
N LYS A 66 -14.19 14.69 -2.99
CA LYS A 66 -13.81 15.95 -3.62
C LYS A 66 -15.01 16.78 -4.04
N ALA A 67 -16.03 16.15 -4.61
CA ALA A 67 -17.30 16.79 -4.96
C ALA A 67 -18.07 17.29 -3.72
N GLY A 68 -17.92 16.61 -2.58
CA GLY A 68 -18.39 17.09 -1.28
C GLY A 68 -17.60 18.30 -0.75
N GLY A 69 -16.51 18.69 -1.41
CA GLY A 69 -15.62 19.77 -1.00
C GLY A 69 -14.87 19.45 0.28
N LEU A 70 -14.48 18.19 0.46
CA LEU A 70 -13.58 17.69 1.50
C LEU A 70 -12.28 17.25 0.86
N LYS A 71 -11.21 17.18 1.65
CA LYS A 71 -9.91 16.65 1.24
C LYS A 71 -9.89 15.14 1.33
N ALA A 72 -9.43 14.45 0.29
CA ALA A 72 -9.31 12.99 0.29
C ALA A 72 -7.85 12.58 0.57
N LYS A 73 -7.65 11.72 1.58
CA LYS A 73 -6.34 11.15 1.94
C LYS A 73 -6.40 9.62 1.97
N PRO A 74 -6.30 8.92 0.82
CA PRO A 74 -6.19 7.47 0.81
C PRO A 74 -4.89 7.03 1.50
N GLN A 75 -4.98 6.01 2.33
CA GLN A 75 -3.86 5.35 2.98
C GLN A 75 -3.60 4.00 2.31
N PHE A 76 -2.38 3.83 1.83
CA PHE A 76 -1.86 2.56 1.36
C PHE A 76 -0.89 1.98 2.40
N ALA A 77 -0.79 0.66 2.46
CA ALA A 77 0.20 -0.02 3.25
C ALA A 77 1.07 -0.88 2.35
N VAL A 78 2.38 -0.86 2.60
CA VAL A 78 3.31 -1.77 1.94
C VAL A 78 3.12 -3.15 2.60
N LYS A 79 2.49 -4.08 1.87
CA LYS A 79 2.35 -5.46 2.33
C LYS A 79 3.62 -6.22 2.01
N PHE A 80 4.34 -6.61 3.05
CA PHE A 80 5.40 -7.60 2.95
C PHE A 80 4.76 -8.97 3.00
N SER A 81 4.52 -9.56 1.82
CA SER A 81 4.14 -10.96 1.73
C SER A 81 5.32 -11.80 2.23
N LYS A 82 5.13 -12.55 3.33
CA LYS A 82 5.84 -13.82 3.45
C LYS A 82 5.27 -14.69 2.35
N SER A 83 6.01 -14.86 1.26
CA SER A 83 5.73 -15.93 0.31
C SER A 83 5.84 -17.26 1.07
N ILE A 84 4.73 -17.75 1.58
CA ILE A 84 4.51 -19.19 1.59
C ILE A 84 4.07 -19.47 0.16
N PHE A 85 4.99 -19.99 -0.65
CA PHE A 85 4.63 -20.67 -1.88
C PHE A 85 3.51 -21.66 -1.52
N PRO A 86 2.37 -21.73 -2.23
CA PRO A 86 1.73 -23.03 -2.30
C PRO A 86 2.80 -23.92 -2.93
N LEU A 87 3.31 -24.88 -2.15
CA LEU A 87 3.78 -26.13 -2.71
C LEU A 87 2.65 -26.58 -3.63
N VAL A 88 2.81 -26.28 -4.92
CA VAL A 88 2.01 -26.94 -5.94
C VAL A 88 2.40 -28.39 -5.75
N GLU A 89 1.48 -29.17 -5.21
CA GLU A 89 1.46 -30.61 -5.40
C GLU A 89 1.60 -30.86 -6.90
N ILE A 90 2.84 -31.08 -7.33
CA ILE A 90 3.13 -31.77 -8.57
C ILE A 90 3.35 -33.23 -8.18
N GLU A 91 2.31 -33.87 -7.63
CA GLU A 91 2.33 -35.32 -7.36
C GLU A 91 2.31 -36.17 -8.65
N HIS A 92 2.22 -35.56 -9.85
CA HIS A 92 2.12 -36.31 -11.10
C HIS A 92 3.06 -35.89 -12.25
N LEU A 93 4.11 -35.10 -11.97
CA LEU A 93 5.17 -34.86 -12.97
C LEU A 93 6.59 -35.21 -12.48
N GLY A 94 6.72 -35.83 -11.31
CA GLY A 94 8.02 -36.31 -10.80
C GLY A 94 8.60 -37.46 -11.63
N LEU A 95 7.76 -38.32 -12.21
CA LEU A 95 8.21 -39.52 -12.93
C LEU A 95 8.63 -39.24 -14.38
N VAL A 96 7.98 -38.30 -15.07
CA VAL A 96 8.31 -37.98 -16.47
C VAL A 96 9.64 -37.23 -16.58
N PHE A 97 9.97 -36.39 -15.60
CA PHE A 97 11.21 -35.61 -15.61
C PHE A 97 12.44 -36.44 -15.21
N LEU A 98 12.31 -37.42 -14.31
CA LEU A 98 13.39 -38.35 -13.97
C LEU A 98 13.68 -39.38 -15.07
N LEU A 99 12.65 -39.85 -15.80
CA LEU A 99 12.82 -40.81 -16.91
C LEU A 99 13.55 -40.22 -18.13
N LEU A 100 13.53 -38.89 -18.30
CA LEU A 100 14.23 -38.19 -19.38
C LEU A 100 15.72 -37.92 -19.08
N LEU A 101 16.14 -38.03 -17.81
CA LEU A 101 17.51 -37.70 -17.39
C LEU A 101 18.48 -38.88 -17.37
N ASP A 102 18.00 -40.13 -17.51
CA ASP A 102 18.87 -41.31 -17.63
C ASP A 102 19.46 -41.49 -19.05
N GLN A 103 19.04 -40.66 -20.01
CA GLN A 103 19.36 -40.82 -21.44
C GLN A 103 20.21 -39.69 -22.03
N LEU A 104 20.72 -38.75 -21.23
CA LEU A 104 21.52 -37.62 -21.74
C LEU A 104 22.78 -37.40 -20.88
N PRO A 105 23.92 -38.03 -21.24
CA PRO A 105 25.11 -38.04 -20.39
C PRO A 105 25.96 -36.76 -20.47
N GLU A 106 25.58 -35.73 -21.24
CA GLU A 106 26.43 -34.54 -21.43
C GLU A 106 25.67 -33.21 -21.52
N PHE A 107 24.82 -32.89 -20.53
CA PHE A 107 24.29 -31.52 -20.42
C PHE A 107 24.89 -30.78 -19.22
N SER A 108 26.06 -30.21 -19.50
CA SER A 108 26.92 -29.44 -18.60
C SER A 108 26.21 -28.33 -17.81
N ASP A 109 26.77 -28.04 -16.63
CA ASP A 109 26.46 -27.08 -15.55
C ASP A 109 25.70 -25.77 -15.84
N ARG A 110 25.54 -25.34 -17.09
CA ARG A 110 24.89 -24.07 -17.45
C ARG A 110 23.37 -24.07 -17.27
N PHE A 111 22.69 -25.21 -17.32
CA PHE A 111 21.23 -25.26 -17.11
C PHE A 111 20.84 -25.20 -15.63
N MET A 112 21.71 -25.68 -14.73
CA MET A 112 21.56 -25.52 -13.28
C MET A 112 21.56 -24.03 -12.86
N THR A 113 22.32 -23.19 -13.57
CA THR A 113 22.37 -21.74 -13.31
C THR A 113 21.10 -21.00 -13.77
N LEU A 114 20.37 -21.54 -14.75
CA LEU A 114 19.09 -20.98 -15.21
C LEU A 114 17.96 -21.26 -14.21
N SER A 115 17.97 -22.42 -13.55
CA SER A 115 17.03 -22.75 -12.47
C SER A 115 17.20 -21.88 -11.22
N LEU A 116 18.35 -21.22 -11.04
CA LEU A 116 18.58 -20.31 -9.92
C LEU A 116 18.18 -18.86 -10.21
N HIS A 117 17.91 -18.48 -11.47
CA HIS A 117 17.41 -17.13 -11.78
C HIS A 117 15.92 -16.94 -11.49
N ILE A 118 15.23 -18.00 -11.05
CA ILE A 118 13.94 -17.89 -10.36
C ILE A 118 14.22 -17.55 -8.89
N PHE A 119 14.97 -16.47 -8.66
CA PHE A 119 14.84 -15.73 -7.41
C PHE A 119 13.44 -15.13 -7.45
N ALA A 120 12.47 -15.90 -6.95
CA ALA A 120 11.28 -15.34 -6.34
C ALA A 120 11.73 -14.53 -5.10
N GLU A 121 12.40 -13.41 -5.34
CA GLU A 121 12.35 -12.27 -4.44
C GLU A 121 10.85 -11.93 -4.32
N PRO A 122 10.30 -11.84 -3.10
CA PRO A 122 8.94 -11.37 -2.94
C PRO A 122 8.89 -9.97 -3.53
N VAL A 123 8.26 -9.82 -4.70
CA VAL A 123 8.05 -8.50 -5.29
C VAL A 123 7.21 -7.73 -4.31
N GLU A 124 7.86 -6.87 -3.54
CA GLU A 124 7.22 -5.77 -2.86
C GLU A 124 6.39 -5.05 -3.92
N ASP A 125 5.07 -5.10 -3.80
CA ASP A 125 4.23 -4.47 -4.82
C ASP A 125 4.12 -2.95 -4.58
N VAL A 126 5.26 -2.33 -4.30
CA VAL A 126 5.48 -0.88 -4.27
C VAL A 126 5.15 -0.31 -5.65
N GLY A 127 5.40 -1.06 -6.73
CA GLY A 127 5.01 -0.70 -8.09
C GLY A 127 3.50 -0.53 -8.25
N LEU A 128 2.69 -1.53 -7.86
CA LEU A 128 1.23 -1.40 -7.87
C LEU A 128 0.76 -0.32 -6.90
N LEU A 129 1.35 -0.24 -5.70
CA LEU A 129 1.01 0.81 -4.75
C LEU A 129 1.16 2.20 -5.38
N ILE A 130 2.29 2.49 -6.01
CA ILE A 130 2.57 3.76 -6.67
C ILE A 130 1.54 4.00 -7.78
N ARG A 131 1.27 3.01 -8.65
CA ARG A 131 0.29 3.15 -9.73
C ARG A 131 -1.12 3.44 -9.22
N ARG A 132 -1.54 2.79 -8.13
CA ARG A 132 -2.85 3.02 -7.51
C ARG A 132 -2.90 4.41 -6.85
N ALA A 133 -1.80 4.85 -6.23
CA ALA A 133 -1.67 6.16 -5.63
C ALA A 133 -1.71 7.28 -6.69
N GLU A 134 -0.99 7.14 -7.80
CA GLU A 134 -1.02 8.06 -8.95
C GLU A 134 -2.47 8.22 -9.46
N ARG A 135 -3.18 7.10 -9.69
CA ARG A 135 -4.59 7.16 -10.10
C ARG A 135 -5.51 7.81 -9.06
N CYS A 136 -5.22 7.65 -7.77
CA CYS A 136 -5.97 8.35 -6.73
C CYS A 136 -5.74 9.87 -6.77
N LEU A 137 -4.50 10.32 -7.01
CA LEU A 137 -4.19 11.73 -7.22
C LEU A 137 -4.94 12.29 -8.44
N GLU A 138 -4.92 11.57 -9.56
CA GLU A 138 -5.67 11.92 -10.77
C GLU A 138 -7.19 12.00 -10.51
N ALA A 139 -7.72 11.15 -9.63
CA ALA A 139 -9.12 11.15 -9.24
C ALA A 139 -9.50 12.23 -8.20
N GLY A 140 -8.54 13.06 -7.77
CA GLY A 140 -8.77 14.20 -6.89
C GLY A 140 -8.34 14.01 -5.44
N ALA A 141 -7.55 12.97 -5.13
CA ALA A 141 -6.91 12.87 -3.82
C ALA A 141 -5.96 14.05 -3.58
N ASP A 142 -6.00 14.61 -2.37
CA ASP A 142 -5.19 15.78 -2.02
C ASP A 142 -3.77 15.38 -1.61
N MET A 143 -3.65 14.26 -0.92
CA MET A 143 -2.40 13.64 -0.47
C MET A 143 -2.54 12.13 -0.39
N ILE A 144 -1.43 11.41 -0.56
CA ILE A 144 -1.32 9.97 -0.38
C ILE A 144 -0.68 9.70 0.98
N MET A 145 -1.34 8.89 1.81
CA MET A 145 -0.73 8.40 3.04
C MET A 145 -0.10 7.03 2.81
N ILE A 146 1.12 6.85 3.28
CA ILE A 146 1.84 5.58 3.25
C ILE A 146 2.04 5.11 4.67
N ASP A 147 1.51 3.94 4.99
CA ASP A 147 1.83 3.26 6.23
C ASP A 147 3.28 2.78 6.19
N ALA A 148 4.16 3.50 6.90
CA ALA A 148 5.59 3.22 6.93
C ALA A 148 5.96 2.13 7.94
N ASP A 149 4.99 1.64 8.72
CA ASP A 149 5.23 0.56 9.66
C ASP A 149 5.74 -0.71 8.97
N GLY A 150 5.14 -1.08 7.84
CA GLY A 150 5.60 -2.23 7.06
C GLY A 150 7.08 -2.10 6.67
N LEU A 151 7.49 -0.88 6.30
CA LEU A 151 8.83 -0.53 5.83
C LEU A 151 9.90 -0.48 6.94
N CYS A 152 9.46 -0.48 8.20
CA CYS A 152 10.33 -0.32 9.38
C CYS A 152 10.26 -1.52 10.36
N LYS A 153 9.51 -2.59 10.04
CA LYS A 153 9.20 -3.69 10.97
C LYS A 153 10.14 -4.90 10.91
N HIS A 154 10.88 -5.10 9.82
CA HIS A 154 11.68 -6.31 9.61
C HIS A 154 13.15 -5.96 9.34
N ALA A 155 14.02 -6.37 10.27
CA ALA A 155 15.48 -6.16 10.31
C ALA A 155 15.92 -4.70 10.53
N ASP A 156 17.13 -4.53 11.05
CA ASP A 156 17.75 -3.27 11.47
C ASP A 156 17.95 -2.20 10.36
N SER A 157 17.30 -2.36 9.21
CA SER A 157 17.38 -1.46 8.07
C SER A 157 15.98 -1.06 7.60
N VAL A 158 15.76 0.25 7.51
CA VAL A 158 14.63 0.82 6.78
C VAL A 158 14.74 0.39 5.32
N ARG A 159 13.63 -0.02 4.68
CA ARG A 159 13.56 -0.25 3.21
C ARG A 159 13.60 1.08 2.47
N ALA A 160 14.76 1.73 2.54
CA ALA A 160 15.04 3.05 1.97
C ALA A 160 14.84 3.06 0.46
N ASP A 161 15.07 1.91 -0.20
CA ASP A 161 14.85 1.71 -1.63
C ASP A 161 13.36 1.83 -2.02
N ALA A 162 12.46 1.20 -1.26
CA ALA A 162 11.03 1.29 -1.46
C ALA A 162 10.51 2.71 -1.19
N ILE A 163 10.99 3.35 -0.11
CA ILE A 163 10.63 4.74 0.22
C ILE A 163 11.13 5.70 -0.87
N ALA A 164 12.38 5.56 -1.31
CA ALA A 164 12.94 6.38 -2.38
C ALA A 164 12.16 6.24 -3.69
N LYS A 165 11.70 5.03 -4.04
CA LYS A 165 10.82 4.81 -5.21
C LYS A 165 9.48 5.54 -5.07
N VAL A 166 8.85 5.46 -3.89
CA VAL A 166 7.59 6.16 -3.63
C VAL A 166 7.79 7.68 -3.73
N VAL A 167 8.80 8.22 -3.05
CA VAL A 167 9.13 9.64 -3.07
C VAL A 167 9.47 10.11 -4.48
N GLY A 168 10.27 9.35 -5.23
CA GLY A 168 10.68 9.71 -6.58
C GLY A 168 9.54 9.74 -7.60
N ARG A 169 8.40 9.08 -7.31
CA ARG A 169 7.25 9.00 -8.21
C ARG A 169 6.09 9.89 -7.78
N LEU A 170 5.77 9.91 -6.48
CA LEU A 170 4.64 10.65 -5.94
C LEU A 170 5.01 12.06 -5.46
N GLY A 171 6.30 12.32 -5.17
CA GLY A 171 6.76 13.55 -4.55
C GLY A 171 6.52 13.59 -3.03
N LEU A 172 7.34 14.35 -2.31
CA LEU A 172 7.18 14.56 -0.87
C LEU A 172 5.99 15.48 -0.56
N GLU A 173 5.71 16.43 -1.44
CA GLU A 173 4.65 17.41 -1.29
C GLU A 173 3.23 16.82 -1.37
N LYS A 174 3.12 15.60 -1.94
CA LYS A 174 1.85 14.85 -2.03
C LYS A 174 1.84 13.59 -1.18
N THR A 175 2.89 13.30 -0.41
CA THR A 175 3.00 12.04 0.34
C THR A 175 3.18 12.30 1.83
N ILE A 176 2.43 11.60 2.67
CA ILE A 176 2.61 11.60 4.13
C ILE A 176 2.98 10.18 4.57
N PHE A 177 4.08 10.03 5.29
CA PHE A 177 4.47 8.76 5.88
C PHE A 177 3.94 8.64 7.32
N GLU A 178 3.09 7.64 7.58
CA GLU A 178 2.63 7.31 8.93
C GLU A 178 3.71 6.49 9.62
N ALA A 179 4.37 7.07 10.63
CA ALA A 179 5.41 6.43 11.43
C ALA A 179 4.87 6.14 12.84
N SER A 180 4.83 4.87 13.26
CA SER A 180 4.35 4.47 14.59
C SER A 180 5.35 4.69 15.73
N ASN A 181 6.62 4.99 15.43
CA ASN A 181 7.67 5.11 16.44
C ASN A 181 8.67 6.23 16.13
N ALA A 182 9.35 6.70 17.19
CA ALA A 182 10.30 7.82 17.10
C ALA A 182 11.53 7.54 16.22
N ARG A 183 11.98 6.28 16.14
CA ARG A 183 13.13 5.90 15.30
C ARG A 183 12.81 6.05 13.83
N ALA A 184 11.59 5.67 13.42
CA ALA A 184 11.12 5.82 12.05
C ALA A 184 10.96 7.31 11.69
N SER A 185 10.33 8.11 12.55
CA SER A 185 10.19 9.56 12.28
C SER A 185 11.55 10.28 12.22
N GLU A 186 12.47 9.96 13.13
CA GLU A 186 13.84 10.52 13.11
C GLU A 186 14.58 10.14 11.82
N TRP A 187 14.42 8.90 11.34
CA TRP A 187 15.02 8.48 10.08
C TRP A 187 14.48 9.29 8.90
N PHE A 188 13.16 9.49 8.79
CA PHE A 188 12.57 10.31 7.72
C PHE A 188 13.12 11.74 7.74
N VAL A 189 13.17 12.37 8.92
CA VAL A 189 13.69 13.75 9.07
C VAL A 189 15.17 13.83 8.70
N LYS A 190 15.99 12.83 9.05
CA LYS A 190 17.41 12.78 8.66
C LYS A 190 17.61 12.60 7.16
N GLN A 191 16.76 11.81 6.50
CA GLN A 191 16.91 11.51 5.08
C GLN A 191 16.31 12.59 4.16
N TYR A 192 15.14 13.11 4.50
CA TYR A 192 14.37 14.02 3.64
C TYR A 192 14.22 15.44 4.20
N GLY A 193 14.72 15.68 5.42
CA GLY A 193 14.68 16.99 6.07
C GLY A 193 13.41 17.21 6.91
N PRO A 194 13.30 18.38 7.57
CA PRO A 194 12.24 18.66 8.55
C PRO A 194 10.85 18.91 7.96
N ARG A 195 10.69 18.84 6.63
CA ARG A 195 9.42 19.09 5.92
C ARG A 195 8.74 17.80 5.41
N VAL A 196 9.28 16.64 5.78
CA VAL A 196 8.74 15.30 5.46
C VAL A 196 7.54 14.94 6.34
#